data_AF-A0A923EB46-F1
#
_entry.id   AF-A0A923EB46-F1
#
_cell.length_a   1.000
_cell.length_b   1.000
_cell.length_c   1.000
_cell.angle_alpha   90.00
_cell.angle_beta   90.00
_cell.angle_gamma   90.00
#
_symmetry.space_group_name_H-M   'P 1'
#
loop_
_entity.id
_entity.type
_entity.pdbx_description
1 polymer ?
#
loop_
_entity_poly.entity_id
_entity_poly.type
_entity_poly.pdbx_seq_one_letter_code
_entity_poly.pdbx_strand_id
1 'polypeptide(L)'
;MEKTILQYQRAFNGLIDKLKNNDVVLAAMVFGSVVTGDLWDKSDIDLFVIANEKIDNIRNIYTEENEVPVHIKLMSKAKFMQLYEEDLRGGFIHRIFASSRLVFSKDSDITNRYDNGRYYPDLDRERWNMVYLGNLLKSIGVCRKYLCNNGIYTAYTSAVKTSEEFAKLYVNSAGYMISKDAMPMAMNLNDKFKQYVDELFFNKVEDVTVAIENLISFIEKNIDKDLKNVTAILLDYMRREDALLSGEDIKRSNLFHNFDIDIEEILEKLCERDIVKKETRDYKTNDGKVLFKENVYFL
;
A
#
# COMPACT_ATOMS: atom_id res chain seq x y z
N MET A 1 -21.81 -2.89 -26.90
CA MET A 1 -23.13 -2.82 -26.23
C MET A 1 -22.84 -2.59 -24.76
N GLU A 2 -23.50 -1.63 -24.12
CA GLU A 2 -23.23 -1.29 -22.71
C GLU A 2 -23.69 -2.45 -21.82
N LYS A 3 -22.79 -3.00 -21.00
CA LYS A 3 -23.10 -4.17 -20.16
C LYS A 3 -23.88 -3.70 -18.94
N THR A 4 -25.03 -4.31 -18.70
CA THR A 4 -25.87 -3.95 -17.56
C THR A 4 -25.40 -4.64 -16.27
N ILE A 5 -25.69 -4.05 -15.11
CA ILE A 5 -25.46 -4.70 -13.80
C ILE A 5 -26.13 -6.08 -13.75
N LEU A 6 -27.31 -6.23 -14.35
CA LEU A 6 -28.01 -7.51 -14.45
C LEU A 6 -27.20 -8.56 -15.25
N GLN A 7 -26.49 -8.15 -16.30
CA GLN A 7 -25.63 -9.04 -17.08
C GLN A 7 -24.45 -9.53 -16.23
N TYR A 8 -23.78 -8.63 -15.49
CA TYR A 8 -22.72 -9.01 -14.54
C TYR A 8 -23.23 -9.98 -13.48
N GLN A 9 -24.40 -9.72 -12.89
CA GLN A 9 -25.00 -10.61 -11.89
C GLN A 9 -25.29 -12.00 -12.47
N ARG A 10 -25.82 -12.08 -13.69
CA ARG A 10 -26.10 -13.36 -14.37
C ARG A 10 -24.81 -14.12 -14.69
N ALA A 11 -23.80 -13.43 -15.22
CA ALA A 11 -22.47 -14.01 -15.49
C ALA A 11 -21.82 -14.52 -14.20
N PHE A 12 -21.79 -13.70 -13.14
CA PHE A 12 -21.24 -14.07 -11.86
C PHE A 12 -21.94 -15.30 -11.27
N ASN A 13 -23.27 -15.29 -11.18
CA ASN A 13 -24.02 -16.41 -10.60
C ASN A 13 -23.82 -17.70 -11.42
N GLY A 14 -23.91 -17.62 -12.76
CA GLY A 14 -23.70 -18.77 -13.63
C GLY A 14 -22.28 -19.37 -13.50
N LEU A 15 -21.26 -18.51 -13.41
CA LEU A 15 -19.89 -18.95 -13.18
C LEU A 15 -19.70 -19.60 -11.81
N ILE A 16 -20.24 -18.98 -10.75
CA ILE A 16 -20.14 -19.51 -9.39
C ILE A 16 -20.86 -20.86 -9.27
N ASP A 17 -22.01 -21.04 -9.92
CA ASP A 17 -22.72 -22.32 -9.90
C ASP A 17 -21.94 -23.41 -10.64
N LYS A 18 -21.30 -23.10 -11.77
CA LYS A 18 -20.38 -24.04 -12.46
C LYS A 18 -19.20 -24.43 -11.56
N LEU A 19 -18.59 -23.46 -10.87
CA LEU A 19 -17.46 -23.69 -9.97
C LEU A 19 -17.89 -24.51 -8.74
N LYS A 20 -19.04 -24.21 -8.15
CA LYS A 20 -19.60 -24.96 -7.01
C LYS A 20 -19.87 -26.41 -7.36
N ASN A 21 -20.35 -26.70 -8.56
CA ASN A 21 -20.66 -28.06 -8.99
C ASN A 21 -19.44 -28.84 -9.50
N ASN A 22 -18.25 -28.22 -9.56
CA ASN A 22 -17.02 -28.89 -9.96
C ASN A 22 -16.31 -29.49 -8.73
N ASP A 23 -16.13 -30.82 -8.72
CA ASP A 23 -15.52 -31.55 -7.60
C ASP A 23 -14.04 -31.23 -7.37
N VAL A 24 -13.36 -30.75 -8.40
CA VAL A 24 -11.95 -30.32 -8.31
C VAL A 24 -11.83 -28.95 -7.64
N VAL A 25 -12.87 -28.12 -7.70
CA VAL A 25 -12.85 -26.77 -7.11
C VAL A 25 -13.25 -26.86 -5.63
N LEU A 26 -12.34 -26.40 -4.76
CA LEU A 26 -12.51 -26.38 -3.32
C LEU A 26 -13.18 -25.09 -2.85
N ALA A 27 -12.78 -23.95 -3.39
CA ALA A 27 -13.30 -22.65 -2.98
C ALA A 27 -13.16 -21.60 -4.07
N ALA A 28 -13.99 -20.57 -4.01
CA ALA A 28 -13.87 -19.38 -4.82
C ALA A 28 -14.05 -18.11 -3.98
N MET A 29 -13.20 -17.12 -4.22
CA MET A 29 -13.28 -15.79 -3.64
C MET A 29 -13.42 -14.78 -4.77
N VAL A 30 -14.23 -13.75 -4.57
CA VAL A 30 -14.37 -12.64 -5.51
C VAL A 30 -13.64 -11.41 -4.95
N PHE A 31 -12.98 -10.65 -5.82
CA PHE A 31 -12.34 -9.39 -5.47
C PHE A 31 -12.60 -8.33 -6.54
N GLY A 32 -12.04 -7.13 -6.38
CA GLY A 32 -12.17 -6.06 -7.36
C GLY A 32 -13.58 -5.44 -7.40
N SER A 33 -13.96 -4.93 -8.57
CA SER A 33 -15.15 -4.08 -8.76
C SER A 33 -16.48 -4.73 -8.38
N VAL A 34 -16.57 -6.07 -8.47
CA VAL A 34 -17.77 -6.81 -8.04
C VAL A 34 -18.00 -6.70 -6.53
N VAL A 35 -16.92 -6.63 -5.73
CA VAL A 35 -17.01 -6.49 -4.27
C VAL A 35 -17.26 -5.04 -3.87
N THR A 36 -16.58 -4.09 -4.51
CA THR A 36 -16.69 -2.66 -4.20
C THR A 36 -17.95 -2.01 -4.77
N GLY A 37 -18.62 -2.67 -5.72
CA GLY A 37 -19.88 -2.19 -6.30
C GLY A 37 -19.71 -1.10 -7.38
N ASP A 38 -18.48 -0.80 -7.78
CA ASP A 38 -18.14 0.22 -8.79
C ASP A 38 -17.93 -0.39 -10.19
N LEU A 39 -18.86 -1.25 -10.60
CA LEU A 39 -18.81 -1.89 -11.92
C LEU A 39 -19.05 -0.87 -13.04
N TRP A 40 -18.27 -0.99 -14.11
CA TRP A 40 -18.48 -0.26 -15.37
C TRP A 40 -18.42 -1.22 -16.58
N ASP A 41 -18.66 -0.71 -17.78
CA ASP A 41 -18.82 -1.53 -18.99
C ASP A 41 -17.58 -2.39 -19.35
N LYS A 42 -16.40 -1.95 -18.91
CA LYS A 42 -15.11 -2.67 -19.08
C LYS A 42 -14.59 -3.33 -17.80
N SER A 43 -15.42 -3.49 -16.78
CA SER A 43 -15.04 -4.29 -15.60
C SER A 43 -14.87 -5.77 -15.96
N ASP A 44 -13.95 -6.43 -15.27
CA ASP A 44 -13.83 -7.87 -15.27
C ASP A 44 -14.49 -8.45 -14.00
N ILE A 45 -14.90 -9.72 -14.05
CA ILE A 45 -15.19 -10.51 -12.85
C ILE A 45 -13.88 -11.14 -12.39
N ASP A 46 -13.33 -10.61 -11.30
CA ASP A 46 -12.07 -11.09 -10.70
C ASP A 46 -12.32 -12.16 -9.64
N LEU A 47 -11.72 -13.35 -9.81
CA LEU A 47 -11.85 -14.49 -8.89
C LEU A 47 -10.49 -15.05 -8.47
N PHE A 48 -10.37 -15.42 -7.21
CA PHE A 48 -9.45 -16.48 -6.79
C PHE A 48 -10.19 -17.80 -6.82
N VAL A 49 -9.60 -18.81 -7.47
CA VAL A 49 -10.13 -20.17 -7.48
C VAL A 49 -9.09 -21.11 -6.89
N ILE A 50 -9.48 -21.82 -5.84
CA ILE A 50 -8.65 -22.80 -5.16
C ILE A 50 -9.11 -24.18 -5.59
N ALA A 51 -8.20 -24.92 -6.22
CA ALA A 51 -8.46 -26.27 -6.73
C ALA A 51 -7.71 -27.33 -5.92
N ASN A 52 -8.28 -28.53 -5.86
CA ASN A 52 -7.64 -29.73 -5.33
C ASN A 52 -6.70 -30.35 -6.37
N GLU A 53 -5.84 -29.54 -6.96
CA GLU A 53 -4.89 -29.93 -8.00
C GLU A 53 -3.49 -29.47 -7.64
N LYS A 54 -2.49 -30.18 -8.16
CA LYS A 54 -1.10 -29.75 -8.03
C LYS A 54 -0.83 -28.64 -9.02
N ILE A 55 -0.74 -27.42 -8.50
CA ILE A 55 -0.44 -26.20 -9.24
C ILE A 55 0.72 -25.52 -8.52
N ASP A 56 1.88 -25.45 -9.17
CA ASP A 56 3.13 -24.95 -8.58
C ASP A 56 3.10 -23.44 -8.32
N ASN A 57 2.49 -22.67 -9.23
CA ASN A 57 2.42 -21.22 -9.19
C ASN A 57 1.02 -20.73 -9.52
N ILE A 58 0.66 -19.54 -9.03
CA ILE A 58 -0.62 -18.90 -9.36
C ILE A 58 -0.69 -18.71 -10.88
N ARG A 59 -1.75 -19.22 -11.51
CA ARG A 59 -2.02 -19.05 -12.94
C ARG A 59 -3.10 -17.99 -13.14
N ASN A 60 -2.83 -17.00 -13.98
CA ASN A 60 -3.87 -16.07 -14.45
C ASN A 60 -4.56 -16.68 -15.67
N ILE A 61 -5.87 -16.87 -15.59
CA ILE A 61 -6.72 -17.39 -16.65
C ILE A 61 -7.69 -16.28 -17.03
N TYR A 62 -7.77 -15.98 -18.33
CA TYR A 62 -8.70 -15.01 -18.88
C TYR A 62 -9.74 -15.77 -19.69
N THR A 63 -11.01 -15.55 -19.37
CA THR A 63 -12.16 -16.20 -20.02
C THR A 63 -13.33 -15.23 -20.08
N GLU A 64 -14.43 -15.64 -20.68
CA GLU A 64 -15.68 -14.89 -20.70
C GLU A 64 -16.84 -15.76 -20.23
N GLU A 65 -17.81 -15.15 -19.54
CA GLU A 65 -19.08 -15.76 -19.16
C GLU A 65 -20.21 -14.80 -19.53
N ASN A 66 -21.14 -15.21 -20.41
CA ASN A 66 -22.21 -14.35 -20.93
C ASN A 66 -21.71 -12.98 -21.45
N GLU A 67 -20.62 -13.00 -22.22
CA GLU A 67 -19.94 -11.81 -22.80
C GLU A 67 -19.33 -10.87 -21.74
N VAL A 68 -19.23 -11.31 -20.49
CA VAL A 68 -18.53 -10.60 -19.42
C VAL A 68 -17.13 -11.20 -19.25
N PRO A 69 -16.06 -10.41 -19.38
CA PRO A 69 -14.71 -10.83 -19.08
C PRO A 69 -14.58 -11.32 -17.65
N VAL A 70 -13.81 -12.39 -17.50
CA VAL A 70 -13.53 -13.02 -16.22
C VAL A 70 -12.04 -13.25 -16.13
N HIS A 71 -11.46 -12.80 -15.04
CA HIS A 71 -10.07 -13.04 -14.70
C HIS A 71 -9.98 -13.93 -13.46
N ILE A 72 -9.39 -15.10 -13.63
CA ILE A 72 -9.26 -16.11 -12.58
C ILE A 72 -7.80 -16.27 -12.21
N LYS A 73 -7.50 -16.06 -10.93
CA LYS A 73 -6.24 -16.45 -10.29
C LYS A 73 -6.40 -17.86 -9.72
N LEU A 74 -5.98 -18.86 -10.48
CA LEU A 74 -6.07 -20.27 -10.12
C LEU A 74 -4.84 -20.71 -9.31
N MET A 75 -5.07 -21.39 -8.19
CA MET A 75 -4.00 -21.93 -7.34
C MET A 75 -4.41 -23.25 -6.66
N SER A 76 -3.40 -23.98 -6.16
CA SER A 76 -3.60 -25.17 -5.34
C SER A 76 -3.94 -24.80 -3.90
N LYS A 77 -4.57 -25.72 -3.15
CA LYS A 77 -4.76 -25.58 -1.68
C LYS A 77 -3.42 -25.33 -0.97
N ALA A 78 -2.38 -26.08 -1.32
CA ALA A 78 -1.05 -25.92 -0.74
C ALA A 78 -0.50 -24.50 -0.96
N LYS A 79 -0.61 -23.98 -2.20
CA LYS A 79 -0.14 -22.61 -2.49
C LYS A 79 -0.93 -21.56 -1.73
N PHE A 80 -2.26 -21.72 -1.62
CA PHE A 80 -3.09 -20.84 -0.81
C PHE A 80 -2.64 -20.80 0.66
N MET A 81 -2.34 -21.95 1.26
CA MET A 81 -1.85 -22.01 2.64
C MET A 81 -0.49 -21.32 2.81
N GLN A 82 0.41 -21.53 1.84
CA GLN A 82 1.76 -20.96 1.82
C GLN A 82 1.76 -19.44 1.63
N LEU A 83 0.87 -18.88 0.79
CA LEU A 83 0.83 -17.43 0.53
C LEU A 83 0.62 -16.59 1.79
N TYR A 84 -0.08 -17.13 2.79
CA TYR A 84 -0.26 -16.46 4.08
C TYR A 84 0.93 -16.61 5.03
N GLU A 85 1.83 -17.55 4.78
CA GLU A 85 3.04 -17.79 5.56
C GLU A 85 4.26 -17.06 4.98
N GLU A 86 4.39 -17.05 3.65
CA GLU A 86 5.53 -16.47 2.93
C GLU A 86 5.34 -15.02 2.54
N ASP A 87 4.13 -14.63 2.11
CA ASP A 87 3.81 -13.23 1.89
C ASP A 87 3.60 -12.65 3.30
N LEU A 88 4.68 -12.08 3.86
CA LEU A 88 4.63 -11.39 5.14
C LEU A 88 3.35 -10.59 5.19
N ARG A 89 2.57 -10.84 6.24
CA ARG A 89 1.32 -10.14 6.53
C ARG A 89 1.48 -8.67 6.12
N GLY A 90 0.59 -8.21 5.23
CA GLY A 90 0.70 -6.87 4.62
C GLY A 90 1.23 -6.81 3.17
N GLY A 91 1.72 -7.88 2.57
CA GLY A 91 2.02 -7.92 1.13
C GLY A 91 0.84 -7.51 0.22
N PHE A 92 1.12 -7.22 -1.06
CA PHE A 92 0.07 -6.83 -2.02
C PHE A 92 -1.02 -7.90 -2.13
N ILE A 93 -0.66 -9.19 -2.16
CA ILE A 93 -1.61 -10.30 -2.27
C ILE A 93 -2.44 -10.42 -0.97
N HIS A 94 -1.82 -10.25 0.20
CA HIS A 94 -2.52 -10.22 1.49
C HIS A 94 -3.64 -9.16 1.52
N ARG A 95 -3.38 -7.95 1.02
CA ARG A 95 -4.41 -6.89 0.93
C ARG A 95 -5.55 -7.26 -0.01
N ILE A 96 -5.27 -7.86 -1.16
CA ILE A 96 -6.33 -8.31 -2.07
C ILE A 96 -7.17 -9.39 -1.38
N PHE A 97 -6.55 -10.33 -0.65
CA PHE A 97 -7.31 -11.32 0.09
C PHE A 97 -8.18 -10.71 1.20
N ALA A 98 -7.66 -9.78 2.00
CA ALA A 98 -8.41 -9.14 3.07
C ALA A 98 -9.63 -8.34 2.55
N SER A 99 -9.52 -7.76 1.35
CA SER A 99 -10.59 -7.07 0.63
C SER A 99 -11.49 -8.00 -0.21
N SER A 100 -11.11 -9.27 -0.38
CA SER A 100 -11.91 -10.25 -1.11
C SER A 100 -13.10 -10.77 -0.29
N ARG A 101 -14.09 -11.32 -0.98
CA ARG A 101 -15.24 -12.00 -0.36
C ARG A 101 -15.21 -13.49 -0.72
N LEU A 102 -15.19 -14.35 0.29
CA LEU A 102 -15.38 -15.79 0.10
C LEU A 102 -16.81 -16.05 -0.39
N VAL A 103 -16.94 -16.59 -1.60
CA VAL A 103 -18.25 -16.86 -2.22
C VAL A 103 -18.76 -18.24 -1.82
N PHE A 104 -17.86 -19.22 -1.81
CA PHE A 104 -18.10 -20.54 -1.24
C PHE A 104 -16.77 -21.21 -0.88
N SER A 105 -16.84 -22.16 0.05
CA SER A 105 -15.77 -23.10 0.35
C SER A 105 -16.36 -24.45 0.69
N LYS A 106 -15.74 -25.51 0.17
CA LYS A 106 -16.01 -26.93 0.49
C LYS A 106 -14.99 -27.50 1.47
N ASP A 107 -13.96 -26.71 1.82
CA ASP A 107 -12.81 -27.13 2.62
C ASP A 107 -12.70 -26.27 3.88
N SER A 108 -12.73 -26.91 5.05
CA SER A 108 -12.71 -26.22 6.34
C SER A 108 -11.40 -25.48 6.60
N ASP A 109 -10.26 -25.99 6.11
CA ASP A 109 -8.98 -25.34 6.33
C ASP A 109 -8.92 -24.04 5.54
N ILE A 110 -9.43 -24.03 4.30
CA ILE A 110 -9.53 -22.81 3.49
C ILE A 110 -10.42 -21.78 4.19
N THR A 111 -11.58 -22.21 4.71
CA THR A 111 -12.49 -21.32 5.45
C THR A 111 -11.82 -20.73 6.68
N ASN A 112 -11.23 -21.56 7.54
CA ASN A 112 -10.55 -21.11 8.76
C ASN A 112 -9.38 -20.17 8.43
N ARG A 113 -8.63 -20.46 7.37
CA ARG A 113 -7.52 -19.60 6.95
C ARG A 113 -8.00 -18.26 6.41
N TYR A 114 -9.09 -18.24 5.63
CA TYR A 114 -9.71 -17.02 5.14
C TYR A 114 -10.21 -16.13 6.30
N ASP A 115 -10.90 -16.72 7.27
CA ASP A 115 -11.46 -15.98 8.41
C ASP A 115 -10.37 -15.37 9.29
N ASN A 116 -9.29 -16.11 9.57
CA ASN A 116 -8.15 -15.62 10.34
C ASN A 116 -7.25 -14.66 9.56
N GLY A 117 -7.14 -14.86 8.24
CA GLY A 117 -6.28 -14.08 7.36
C GLY A 117 -6.81 -12.67 7.04
N ARG A 118 -8.07 -12.39 7.38
CA ARG A 118 -8.69 -11.08 7.14
C ARG A 118 -8.23 -9.99 8.11
N TYR A 119 -7.64 -10.38 9.24
CA TYR A 119 -7.14 -9.44 10.23
C TYR A 119 -5.78 -8.90 9.81
N TYR A 120 -5.72 -7.60 9.57
CA TYR A 120 -4.49 -6.88 9.27
C TYR A 120 -3.77 -6.55 10.59
N PRO A 121 -2.62 -7.16 10.89
CA PRO A 121 -1.95 -6.93 12.17
C PRO A 121 -1.46 -5.50 12.30
N ASP A 122 -1.51 -4.95 13.51
CA ASP A 122 -1.04 -3.60 13.83
C ASP A 122 0.42 -3.39 13.40
N LEU A 123 1.27 -4.41 13.53
CA LEU A 123 2.67 -4.35 13.13
C LEU A 123 2.86 -4.06 11.64
N ASP A 124 2.04 -4.65 10.78
CA ASP A 124 2.16 -4.43 9.34
C ASP A 124 1.60 -3.07 8.94
N ARG A 125 0.58 -2.58 9.66
CA ARG A 125 0.14 -1.19 9.53
C ARG A 125 1.27 -0.22 9.81
N GLU A 126 2.03 -0.42 10.89
CA GLU A 126 3.17 0.43 11.24
C GLU A 126 4.29 0.37 10.19
N ARG A 127 4.60 -0.81 9.63
CA ARG A 127 5.57 -0.93 8.53
C ARG A 127 5.09 -0.23 7.26
N TRP A 128 3.81 -0.34 6.91
CA TRP A 128 3.24 0.35 5.76
C TRP A 128 3.15 1.86 5.94
N ASN A 129 2.93 2.34 7.17
CA ASN A 129 3.06 3.74 7.50
C ASN A 129 4.44 4.29 7.12
N MET A 130 5.51 3.53 7.39
CA MET A 130 6.86 3.90 6.97
C MET A 130 7.03 3.96 5.46
N VAL A 131 6.47 3.00 4.71
CA VAL A 131 6.48 3.01 3.24
C VAL A 131 5.78 4.27 2.70
N TYR A 132 4.57 4.57 3.18
CA TYR A 132 3.81 5.72 2.72
C TYR A 132 4.47 7.04 3.14
N LEU A 133 5.06 7.12 4.33
CA LEU A 133 5.82 8.29 4.78
C LEU A 133 7.03 8.56 3.89
N GLY A 134 7.84 7.54 3.57
CA GLY A 134 9.01 7.70 2.69
C GLY A 134 8.61 8.20 1.30
N ASN A 135 7.59 7.59 0.70
CA ASN A 135 7.06 8.04 -0.60
C ASN A 135 6.53 9.48 -0.55
N LEU A 136 5.85 9.84 0.54
CA LEU A 136 5.33 11.17 0.75
C LEU A 136 6.45 12.22 0.83
N LEU A 137 7.47 12.00 1.67
CA LEU A 137 8.61 12.90 1.82
C LEU A 137 9.34 13.11 0.48
N LYS A 138 9.58 12.01 -0.25
CA LYS A 138 10.17 12.07 -1.59
C LYS A 138 9.33 12.90 -2.55
N SER A 139 8.00 12.73 -2.57
CA SER A 139 7.11 13.49 -3.44
C SER A 139 7.07 14.99 -3.09
N ILE A 140 7.15 15.34 -1.79
CA ILE A 140 7.31 16.72 -1.32
C ILE A 140 8.63 17.31 -1.82
N GLY A 141 9.74 16.57 -1.68
CA GLY A 141 11.06 17.00 -2.15
C GLY A 141 11.10 17.29 -3.65
N VAL A 142 10.50 16.41 -4.47
CA VAL A 142 10.36 16.65 -5.91
C VAL A 142 9.53 17.90 -6.16
N CYS A 143 8.39 18.05 -5.49
CA CYS A 143 7.52 19.21 -5.68
C CYS A 143 8.27 20.53 -5.37
N ARG A 144 8.93 20.62 -4.21
CA ARG A 144 9.74 21.79 -3.81
C ARG A 144 10.84 22.09 -4.81
N LYS A 145 11.60 21.08 -5.24
CA LYS A 145 12.67 21.24 -6.25
C LYS A 145 12.16 21.88 -7.53
N TYR A 146 11.00 21.43 -8.02
CA TYR A 146 10.44 21.93 -9.28
C TYR A 146 9.77 23.30 -9.13
N LEU A 147 9.22 23.64 -7.97
CA LEU A 147 8.82 25.02 -7.67
C LEU A 147 10.02 25.98 -7.74
N CYS A 148 11.13 25.64 -7.08
CA CYS A 148 12.35 26.46 -7.10
C CYS A 148 12.93 26.66 -8.51
N ASN A 149 12.77 25.68 -9.39
CA ASN A 149 13.30 25.70 -10.76
C ASN A 149 12.29 26.22 -11.80
N ASN A 150 11.17 26.81 -11.38
CA ASN A 150 10.08 27.27 -12.25
C ASN A 150 9.49 26.16 -13.16
N GLY A 151 9.58 24.89 -12.74
CA GLY A 151 9.07 23.73 -13.46
C GLY A 151 7.63 23.40 -13.06
N ILE A 152 6.70 24.33 -13.29
CA ILE A 152 5.36 24.29 -12.70
C ILE A 152 4.55 23.03 -13.02
N TYR A 153 4.64 22.50 -14.25
CA TYR A 153 3.94 21.27 -14.61
C TYR A 153 4.40 20.07 -13.80
N THR A 154 5.71 19.98 -13.51
CA THR A 154 6.24 18.88 -12.70
C THR A 154 5.96 19.10 -11.22
N ALA A 155 5.96 20.36 -10.76
CA ALA A 155 5.54 20.68 -9.41
C ALA A 155 4.07 20.27 -9.19
N TYR A 156 3.17 20.59 -10.13
CA TYR A 156 1.76 20.24 -10.05
C TYR A 156 1.53 18.71 -10.04
N THR A 157 2.16 17.96 -10.96
CA THR A 157 2.02 16.50 -10.95
C THR A 157 2.58 15.87 -9.68
N SER A 158 3.66 16.42 -9.15
CA SER A 158 4.24 15.99 -7.86
C SER A 158 3.33 16.36 -6.68
N ALA A 159 2.61 17.48 -6.74
CA ALA A 159 1.64 17.88 -5.72
C ALA A 159 0.43 16.93 -5.69
N VAL A 160 -0.08 16.54 -6.87
CA VAL A 160 -1.11 15.50 -6.98
C VAL A 160 -0.62 14.19 -6.37
N LYS A 161 0.62 13.79 -6.67
CA LYS A 161 1.23 12.59 -6.08
C LYS A 161 1.38 12.71 -4.56
N THR A 162 1.78 13.88 -4.08
CA THR A 162 1.91 14.20 -2.64
C THR A 162 0.56 14.03 -1.93
N SER A 163 -0.54 14.52 -2.51
CA SER A 163 -1.89 14.29 -1.98
C SER A 163 -2.25 12.81 -1.92
N GLU A 164 -1.89 12.03 -2.94
CA GLU A 164 -2.16 10.59 -3.00
C GLU A 164 -1.40 9.83 -1.89
N GLU A 165 -0.11 10.10 -1.72
CA GLU A 165 0.71 9.44 -0.70
C GLU A 165 0.32 9.89 0.71
N PHE A 166 -0.04 11.16 0.91
CA PHE A 166 -0.60 11.62 2.19
C PHE A 166 -1.92 10.92 2.52
N ALA A 167 -2.81 10.76 1.55
CA ALA A 167 -4.06 10.04 1.76
C ALA A 167 -3.83 8.59 2.17
N LYS A 168 -2.87 7.89 1.55
CA LYS A 168 -2.48 6.52 1.95
C LYS A 168 -1.93 6.49 3.37
N LEU A 169 -1.03 7.40 3.73
CA LEU A 169 -0.52 7.47 5.10
C LEU A 169 -1.65 7.74 6.10
N TYR A 170 -2.49 8.74 5.84
CA TYR A 170 -3.56 9.17 6.74
C TYR A 170 -4.61 8.07 6.98
N VAL A 171 -5.08 7.41 5.91
CA VAL A 171 -6.06 6.32 6.01
C VAL A 171 -5.47 5.10 6.71
N ASN A 172 -4.22 4.74 6.39
CA ASN A 172 -3.56 3.60 7.02
C ASN A 172 -3.30 3.87 8.50
N SER A 173 -2.82 5.06 8.88
CA SER A 173 -2.65 5.46 10.28
C SER A 173 -3.96 5.49 11.08
N ALA A 174 -5.08 5.80 10.43
CA ALA A 174 -6.41 5.74 11.06
C ALA A 174 -6.95 4.31 11.24
N GLY A 175 -6.18 3.28 10.88
CA GLY A 175 -6.54 1.87 11.05
C GLY A 175 -7.36 1.28 9.90
N TYR A 176 -7.55 2.02 8.82
CA TYR A 176 -8.27 1.54 7.64
C TYR A 176 -7.32 0.90 6.62
N MET A 177 -7.83 -0.08 5.89
CA MET A 177 -7.07 -0.71 4.80
C MET A 177 -7.03 0.21 3.57
N ILE A 178 -5.85 0.36 2.98
CA ILE A 178 -5.67 1.15 1.76
C ILE A 178 -6.28 0.43 0.56
N SER A 179 -7.22 1.09 -0.09
CA SER A 179 -7.80 0.71 -1.38
C SER A 179 -7.42 1.72 -2.47
N LYS A 180 -7.94 1.52 -3.68
CA LYS A 180 -7.85 2.48 -4.78
C LYS A 180 -8.48 3.85 -4.45
N ASP A 181 -9.37 3.91 -3.46
CA ASP A 181 -10.12 5.11 -3.07
C ASP A 181 -9.54 5.82 -1.84
N ALA A 182 -8.24 5.64 -1.57
CA ALA A 182 -7.58 6.25 -0.41
C ALA A 182 -7.75 7.79 -0.37
N MET A 183 -7.68 8.46 -1.52
CA MET A 183 -7.83 9.93 -1.61
C MET A 183 -9.27 10.38 -1.26
N PRO A 184 -10.35 9.87 -1.90
CA PRO A 184 -11.71 10.13 -1.47
C PRO A 184 -11.95 9.84 0.02
N MET A 185 -11.42 8.73 0.52
CA MET A 185 -11.57 8.35 1.92
C MET A 185 -10.91 9.35 2.86
N ALA A 186 -9.66 9.75 2.59
CA ALA A 186 -8.96 10.77 3.37
C ALA A 186 -9.69 12.12 3.33
N MET A 187 -10.22 12.53 2.18
CA MET A 187 -10.99 13.78 2.04
C MET A 187 -12.30 13.75 2.83
N ASN A 188 -12.96 12.60 2.94
CA ASN A 188 -14.16 12.44 3.77
C ASN A 188 -13.84 12.42 5.27
N LEU A 189 -12.63 12.00 5.65
CA LEU A 189 -12.16 11.97 7.04
C LEU A 189 -11.51 13.29 7.48
N ASN A 190 -11.20 14.20 6.55
CA ASN A 190 -10.49 15.46 6.82
C ASN A 190 -10.92 16.57 5.86
N ASP A 191 -11.87 17.40 6.31
CA ASP A 191 -12.41 18.52 5.51
C ASP A 191 -11.35 19.54 5.06
N LYS A 192 -10.31 19.77 5.88
CA LYS A 192 -9.22 20.69 5.51
C LYS A 192 -8.37 20.10 4.40
N PHE A 193 -8.07 18.80 4.46
CA PHE A 193 -7.36 18.14 3.39
C PHE A 193 -8.16 18.20 2.09
N LYS A 194 -9.46 17.93 2.15
CA LYS A 194 -10.38 18.09 1.01
C LYS A 194 -10.32 19.50 0.42
N GLN A 195 -10.35 20.54 1.26
CA GLN A 195 -10.25 21.93 0.82
C GLN A 195 -8.97 22.18 0.00
N TYR A 196 -7.80 21.77 0.49
CA TYR A 196 -6.54 21.99 -0.23
C TYR A 196 -6.43 21.16 -1.52
N VAL A 197 -6.99 19.95 -1.54
CA VAL A 197 -7.06 19.13 -2.76
C VAL A 197 -7.97 19.79 -3.79
N ASP A 198 -9.15 20.27 -3.38
CA ASP A 198 -10.08 21.00 -4.25
C ASP A 198 -9.45 22.27 -4.84
N GLU A 199 -8.70 23.02 -4.01
CA GLU A 199 -7.97 24.22 -4.43
C GLU A 199 -6.95 23.90 -5.52
N LEU A 200 -6.18 22.81 -5.36
CA LEU A 200 -5.21 22.34 -6.35
C LEU A 200 -5.88 21.88 -7.65
N PHE A 201 -6.91 21.04 -7.58
CA PHE A 201 -7.47 20.36 -8.76
C PHE A 201 -8.37 21.23 -9.61
N PHE A 202 -9.10 22.15 -8.97
CA PHE A 202 -10.16 22.92 -9.63
C PHE A 202 -9.82 24.41 -9.75
N ASN A 203 -8.56 24.78 -9.52
CA ASN A 203 -8.07 26.16 -9.58
C ASN A 203 -8.99 27.12 -8.81
N LYS A 204 -9.37 26.74 -7.57
CA LYS A 204 -10.13 27.65 -6.69
C LYS A 204 -9.26 28.80 -6.15
N VAL A 205 -7.98 28.81 -6.52
CA VAL A 205 -6.98 29.84 -6.24
C VAL A 205 -6.44 30.35 -7.58
N GLU A 206 -6.21 31.67 -7.68
CA GLU A 206 -5.72 32.30 -8.92
C GLU A 206 -4.32 31.81 -9.33
N ASP A 207 -3.47 31.49 -8.37
CA ASP A 207 -2.11 31.01 -8.58
C ASP A 207 -1.96 29.56 -8.10
N VAL A 208 -1.67 28.66 -9.05
CA VAL A 208 -1.42 27.24 -8.79
C VAL A 208 -0.19 27.01 -7.90
N THR A 209 0.81 27.89 -7.96
CA THR A 209 1.99 27.83 -7.09
C THR A 209 1.58 27.97 -5.63
N VAL A 210 0.72 28.95 -5.34
CA VAL A 210 0.19 29.18 -3.99
C VAL A 210 -0.66 27.99 -3.53
N ALA A 211 -1.47 27.40 -4.41
CA ALA A 211 -2.24 26.20 -4.09
C ALA A 211 -1.33 25.01 -3.72
N ILE A 212 -0.25 24.79 -4.48
CA ILE A 212 0.74 23.74 -4.20
C ILE A 212 1.43 23.99 -2.85
N GLU A 213 1.91 25.21 -2.60
CA GLU A 213 2.60 25.56 -1.36
C GLU A 213 1.70 25.40 -0.13
N ASN A 214 0.44 25.83 -0.23
CA ASN A 214 -0.55 25.67 0.82
C ASN A 214 -0.81 24.20 1.16
N LEU A 215 -0.98 23.35 0.14
CA LEU A 215 -1.16 21.91 0.30
C LEU A 215 0.06 21.27 0.98
N ILE A 216 1.29 21.56 0.50
CA ILE A 216 2.52 21.02 1.09
C ILE A 216 2.65 21.46 2.55
N SER A 217 2.42 22.75 2.83
CA SER A 217 2.49 23.30 4.20
C SER A 217 1.50 22.61 5.13
N PHE A 218 0.27 22.36 4.66
CA PHE A 218 -0.73 21.61 5.41
C PHE A 218 -0.26 20.17 5.70
N ILE A 219 0.23 19.46 4.68
CA ILE A 219 0.68 18.07 4.80
C ILE A 219 1.86 17.96 5.77
N GLU A 220 2.88 18.80 5.62
CA GLU A 220 4.06 18.80 6.49
C GLU A 220 3.67 19.03 7.95
N LYS A 221 2.78 20.00 8.24
CA LYS A 221 2.27 20.23 9.60
C LYS A 221 1.57 19.00 10.18
N ASN A 222 0.85 18.23 9.36
CA ASN A 222 0.22 16.99 9.81
C ASN A 222 1.25 15.89 10.07
N ILE A 223 2.24 15.74 9.18
CA ILE A 223 3.35 14.79 9.37
C ILE A 223 4.08 15.11 10.67
N ASP A 224 4.52 16.35 10.87
CA ASP A 224 5.31 16.75 12.03
C ASP A 224 4.58 16.50 13.36
N LYS A 225 3.25 16.71 13.37
CA LYS A 225 2.41 16.46 14.55
C LYS A 225 2.39 14.98 14.95
N ASP A 226 2.43 14.08 13.97
CA ASP A 226 2.25 12.63 14.17
C ASP A 226 3.54 11.82 13.92
N LEU A 227 4.65 12.49 13.62
CA LEU A 227 5.87 11.87 13.13
C LEU A 227 6.39 10.76 14.06
N LYS A 228 6.38 10.99 15.38
CA LYS A 228 6.79 9.99 16.38
C LYS A 228 5.89 8.75 16.40
N ASN A 229 4.59 8.92 16.16
CA ASN A 229 3.65 7.81 16.15
C ASN A 229 3.78 7.01 14.85
N VAL A 230 3.84 7.70 13.71
CA VAL A 230 4.04 7.08 12.38
C VAL A 230 5.36 6.30 12.33
N THR A 231 6.40 6.78 13.01
CA THR A 231 7.74 6.16 13.06
C THR A 231 8.00 5.34 14.32
N ALA A 232 6.97 5.07 15.14
CA ALA A 232 7.15 4.41 16.44
C ALA A 232 7.88 3.07 16.33
N ILE A 233 7.56 2.25 15.33
CA ILE A 233 8.22 0.97 15.05
C ILE A 233 9.73 1.12 14.79
N LEU A 234 10.14 2.18 14.08
CA LEU A 234 11.55 2.46 13.81
C LEU A 234 12.25 2.92 15.09
N LEU A 235 11.63 3.84 15.83
CA LEU A 235 12.20 4.34 17.08
C LEU A 235 12.34 3.22 18.12
N ASP A 236 11.36 2.33 18.22
CA ASP A 236 11.41 1.16 19.09
C ASP A 236 12.49 0.17 18.65
N TYR A 237 12.67 -0.04 17.34
CA TYR A 237 13.77 -0.83 16.80
C TYR A 237 15.13 -0.24 17.19
N MET A 238 15.34 1.06 16.94
CA MET A 238 16.59 1.75 17.27
C MET A 238 16.90 1.69 18.77
N ARG A 239 15.89 1.84 19.66
CA ARG A 239 16.08 1.69 21.11
C ARG A 239 16.51 0.29 21.53
N ARG A 240 16.06 -0.75 20.82
CA ARG A 240 16.41 -2.14 21.13
C ARG A 240 17.80 -2.52 20.64
N GLU A 241 18.19 -2.03 19.47
CA GLU A 241 19.53 -2.26 18.92
C GLU A 241 20.62 -1.51 19.70
N ASP A 242 20.28 -0.34 20.27
CA ASP A 242 21.18 0.48 21.11
C ASP A 242 22.57 0.70 20.45
N ALA A 243 22.54 1.06 19.16
CA ALA A 243 23.74 1.19 18.33
C ALA A 243 23.61 2.31 17.30
N LEU A 244 24.76 2.71 16.72
CA LEU A 244 24.84 3.60 15.57
C LEU A 244 24.44 2.84 14.30
N LEU A 245 23.27 3.16 13.75
CA LEU A 245 22.67 2.44 12.62
C LEU A 245 22.67 3.31 11.36
N SER A 246 23.14 2.79 10.23
CA SER A 246 22.90 3.42 8.93
C SER A 246 21.51 3.08 8.39
N GLY A 247 21.03 3.81 7.38
CA GLY A 247 19.79 3.46 6.68
C GLY A 247 19.82 2.05 6.10
N GLU A 248 20.99 1.59 5.63
CA GLU A 248 21.19 0.23 5.12
C GLU A 248 21.15 -0.84 6.23
N ASP A 249 21.71 -0.56 7.41
CA ASP A 249 21.64 -1.47 8.56
C ASP A 249 20.16 -1.75 8.94
N ILE A 250 19.36 -0.69 9.01
CA ILE A 250 17.93 -0.78 9.32
C ILE A 250 17.17 -1.52 8.21
N LYS A 251 17.43 -1.17 6.95
CA LYS A 251 16.75 -1.77 5.79
C LYS A 251 16.99 -3.28 5.70
N ARG A 252 18.17 -3.77 6.09
CA ARG A 252 18.51 -5.21 6.06
C ARG A 252 17.92 -6.00 7.22
N SER A 253 17.38 -5.34 8.23
CA SER A 253 16.81 -6.03 9.39
C SER A 253 15.59 -6.88 8.99
N ASN A 254 15.37 -7.97 9.74
CA ASN A 254 14.19 -8.81 9.55
C ASN A 254 12.86 -8.02 9.70
N LEU A 255 12.89 -6.88 10.40
CA LEU A 255 11.73 -6.03 10.62
C LEU A 255 11.34 -5.24 9.37
N PHE A 256 12.28 -4.87 8.50
CA PHE A 256 12.06 -3.93 7.39
C PHE A 256 12.43 -4.46 5.98
N HIS A 257 13.24 -5.52 5.86
CA HIS A 257 13.82 -5.99 4.58
C HIS A 257 12.85 -6.23 3.40
N ASN A 258 11.60 -6.59 3.68
CA ASN A 258 10.60 -6.88 2.64
C ASN A 258 9.69 -5.69 2.33
N PHE A 259 9.99 -4.51 2.88
CA PHE A 259 9.23 -3.30 2.65
C PHE A 259 10.11 -2.29 1.92
N ASP A 260 9.57 -1.70 0.86
CA ASP A 260 10.25 -0.65 0.10
C ASP A 260 10.13 0.68 0.86
N ILE A 261 10.91 0.82 1.93
CA ILE A 261 10.93 1.99 2.80
C ILE A 261 12.13 2.86 2.43
N ASP A 262 11.88 4.15 2.21
CA ASP A 262 12.92 5.16 2.04
C ASP A 262 13.47 5.58 3.41
N ILE A 263 14.28 4.70 4.02
CA ILE A 263 14.74 4.83 5.41
C ILE A 263 15.58 6.10 5.62
N GLU A 264 16.48 6.43 4.68
CA GLU A 264 17.34 7.61 4.81
C GLU A 264 16.51 8.89 4.87
N GLU A 265 15.53 9.05 3.97
CA GLU A 265 14.66 10.22 3.94
C GLU A 265 13.86 10.39 5.24
N ILE A 266 13.40 9.29 5.84
CA ILE A 266 12.69 9.31 7.12
C ILE A 266 13.64 9.67 8.27
N LEU A 267 14.87 9.15 8.28
CA LEU A 267 15.87 9.46 9.31
C LEU A 267 16.31 10.92 9.24
N GLU A 268 16.52 11.47 8.04
CA GLU A 268 16.75 12.91 7.86
C GLU A 268 15.60 13.72 8.44
N LYS A 269 14.34 13.33 8.14
CA LYS A 269 13.18 14.03 8.68
C LYS A 269 13.09 13.97 10.21
N LEU A 270 13.47 12.85 10.82
CA LEU A 270 13.55 12.71 12.27
C LEU A 270 14.67 13.57 12.87
N CYS A 271 15.79 13.73 12.17
CA CYS A 271 16.89 14.61 12.57
C CYS A 271 16.49 16.09 12.50
N GLU A 272 15.77 16.52 11.45
CA GLU A 272 15.23 17.89 11.34
C GLU A 272 14.32 18.29 12.52
N ARG A 273 13.77 17.29 13.22
CA ARG A 273 12.86 17.46 14.37
C ARG A 273 13.50 17.12 15.71
N ASP A 274 14.83 16.94 15.75
CA ASP A 274 15.59 16.58 16.95
C ASP A 274 15.07 15.31 17.66
N ILE A 275 14.48 14.38 16.89
CA ILE A 275 13.98 13.09 17.41
C ILE A 275 15.08 12.03 17.38
N VAL A 276 15.93 12.09 16.35
CA VAL A 276 17.07 11.21 16.13
C VAL A 276 18.30 12.09 15.93
N LYS A 277 19.47 11.61 16.37
CA LYS A 277 20.76 12.26 16.15
C LYS A 277 21.48 11.60 14.98
N LYS A 278 22.24 12.42 14.26
CA LYS A 278 23.04 12.01 13.11
C LYS A 278 24.53 12.16 13.41
N GLU A 279 25.27 11.10 13.14
CA GLU A 279 26.73 11.06 13.18
C GLU A 279 27.27 10.43 11.89
N THR A 280 28.59 10.30 11.79
CA THR A 280 29.24 9.61 10.68
C THR A 280 30.18 8.54 11.20
N ARG A 281 30.24 7.39 10.52
CA ARG A 281 31.25 6.36 10.76
C ARG A 281 32.04 6.05 9.49
N ASP A 282 33.26 5.55 9.66
CA ASP A 282 34.11 5.15 8.54
C ASP A 282 33.59 3.87 7.88
N TYR A 283 33.25 3.95 6.60
CA TYR A 283 32.96 2.78 5.77
C TYR A 283 34.27 2.20 5.25
N LYS A 284 34.59 0.97 5.64
CA LYS A 284 35.89 0.34 5.38
C LYS A 284 35.77 -0.82 4.38
N THR A 285 36.79 -1.01 3.55
CA THR A 285 36.98 -2.22 2.77
C THR A 285 37.26 -3.43 3.67
N ASN A 286 37.21 -4.64 3.08
CA ASN A 286 37.58 -5.88 3.76
C ASN A 286 39.03 -5.88 4.28
N ASP A 287 39.95 -5.13 3.65
CA ASP A 287 41.33 -4.94 4.11
C ASP A 287 41.50 -3.74 5.09
N GLY A 288 40.39 -3.17 5.58
CA GLY A 288 40.37 -2.17 6.66
C GLY A 288 40.62 -0.72 6.23
N LYS A 289 40.76 -0.45 4.92
CA LYS A 289 40.96 0.91 4.40
C LYS A 289 39.63 1.67 4.37
N VAL A 290 39.64 2.91 4.86
CA VAL A 290 38.48 3.79 4.79
C VAL A 290 38.23 4.22 3.35
N LEU A 291 37.03 3.96 2.83
CA LEU A 291 36.58 4.45 1.51
C LEU A 291 35.83 5.77 1.65
N PHE A 292 34.80 5.78 2.49
CA PHE A 292 33.87 6.89 2.65
C PHE A 292 33.48 7.03 4.12
N LYS A 293 32.83 8.14 4.45
CA LYS A 293 32.04 8.26 5.68
C LYS A 293 30.59 8.00 5.35
N GLU A 294 29.94 7.15 6.12
CA GLU A 294 28.50 6.90 6.01
C GLU A 294 27.75 7.58 7.15
N ASN A 295 26.53 8.04 6.87
CA ASN A 295 25.62 8.57 7.88
C ASN A 295 25.16 7.43 8.79
N VAL A 296 25.15 7.68 10.08
CA VAL A 296 24.60 6.78 11.09
C VAL A 296 23.76 7.56 12.08
N TYR A 297 22.78 6.86 12.64
CA TYR A 297 21.70 7.46 13.40
C TYR A 297 21.49 6.72 14.72
N PHE A 298 21.11 7.48 15.75
CA PHE A 298 20.86 6.96 17.11
C PHE A 298 19.91 7.89 17.88
N LEU A 299 19.42 7.43 19.03
CA LEU A 299 18.51 8.17 19.91
C LEU A 299 19.28 8.86 21.06
#